data_AF-A0A6T0ZA08-F1
#
_entry.id   AF-A0A6T0ZA08-F1
#
_cell.length_a   1.000
_cell.length_b   1.000
_cell.length_c   1.000
_cell.angle_alpha   90.00
_cell.angle_beta   90.00
_cell.angle_gamma   90.00
#
_symmetry.space_group_name_H-M   'P 1'
#
loop_
_entity.id
_entity.type
_entity.pdbx_description
1 polymer ?
#
loop_
_entity_poly.entity_id
_entity_poly.type
_entity_poly.pdbx_seq_one_letter_code
_entity_poly.pdbx_strand_id
1 'polypeptide(L)'
;MATLADSFLQDLEDLEEEEPGDEEGGKRGRGKQAKAGAGASAVVHGDDSDDEIPDAIQVFEQAERSGSSSVSEMLKNEEFQKLMDEVRERKDEQPALELGKQLSEEDTEYPLITRCNSLVREIDEEMLNIHRFVRDIYSKKFPELESIVVNPLDYLQVVQRIGNTKDLTTVDFSDILPNTAVMAITVTASMTAGTVLPRQELDKMMVACDEAFLLNDCKRDVLLYLESRMSGLAPNLSALLGAALAAKLITAAGGLLNLARMPAQNIMLVGSQKKALLGMATSSYHTQGIIMVSDLILSTPMEFRNRAVKLVAGKCGLAARVDSFHESPLGQVGTQLREKILQSLAKAQEPPPAKQKKTLPPPEDKPRAKRGGKRHRRIKEKYGQTEFRKLINRVKFGVDPEENIYTEDWGLGVPFFEGKPMALKTAKVSKEKQLQQHIKAQKRQRTAAAAGNESGLSSSLAFTPVQGIELANPNAQRKAPDVGEKYFSNSAGFVNLSTPLGK
;
A
#
# COMPACT_ATOMS: atom_id res chain seq x y z
N MET A 1 -28.99 41.52 -24.86
CA MET A 1 -27.55 41.80 -24.80
C MET A 1 -27.02 41.16 -23.53
N ALA A 2 -26.45 39.96 -23.64
CA ALA A 2 -25.79 39.30 -22.51
C ALA A 2 -24.48 40.04 -22.23
N THR A 3 -24.13 40.18 -20.95
CA THR A 3 -22.95 40.97 -20.56
C THR A 3 -21.69 40.12 -20.68
N LEU A 4 -20.52 40.78 -20.73
CA LEU A 4 -19.20 40.14 -20.85
C LEU A 4 -18.90 39.11 -19.74
N ALA A 5 -19.60 39.19 -18.61
CA ALA A 5 -19.55 38.22 -17.52
C ALA A 5 -20.29 36.91 -17.88
N ASP A 6 -21.40 36.97 -18.62
CA ASP A 6 -22.16 35.79 -19.06
C ASP A 6 -21.36 34.99 -20.09
N SER A 7 -20.61 35.65 -20.98
CA SER A 7 -19.74 34.94 -21.94
C SER A 7 -18.51 34.30 -21.28
N PHE A 8 -18.08 34.81 -20.13
CA PHE A 8 -16.94 34.26 -19.39
C PHE A 8 -17.32 33.06 -18.52
N LEU A 9 -18.54 33.04 -17.98
CA LEU A 9 -19.09 31.87 -17.30
C LEU A 9 -19.36 30.72 -18.28
N GLN A 10 -19.82 31.05 -19.48
CA GLN A 10 -20.05 30.07 -20.55
C GLN A 10 -18.75 29.44 -21.07
N ASP A 11 -17.66 30.23 -21.17
CA ASP A 11 -16.31 29.73 -21.51
C ASP A 11 -15.67 28.88 -20.38
N LEU A 12 -16.16 28.97 -19.14
CA LEU A 12 -15.72 28.17 -17.98
C LEU A 12 -16.53 26.86 -17.85
N GLU A 13 -17.84 26.89 -18.14
CA GLU A 13 -18.68 25.70 -18.27
C GLU A 13 -18.19 24.77 -19.40
N ASP A 14 -17.77 25.33 -20.54
CA ASP A 14 -17.24 24.57 -21.69
C ASP A 14 -15.87 23.91 -21.44
N LEU A 15 -15.20 24.19 -20.30
CA LEU A 15 -13.94 23.53 -19.91
C LEU A 15 -14.11 22.41 -18.88
N GLU A 16 -15.29 22.27 -18.28
CA GLU A 16 -15.61 21.15 -17.38
C GLU A 16 -16.32 19.98 -18.11
N GLU A 17 -16.82 20.17 -19.34
CA GLU A 17 -17.61 19.16 -20.07
C GLU A 17 -16.86 18.34 -21.15
N GLU A 18 -15.53 18.20 -21.09
CA GLU A 18 -14.81 17.19 -21.91
C GLU A 18 -14.38 15.96 -21.06
N GLU A 19 -15.33 15.09 -20.74
CA GLU A 19 -15.11 13.62 -20.83
C GLU A 19 -16.09 13.02 -21.86
N PRO A 20 -15.68 11.93 -22.55
CA PRO A 20 -16.27 11.54 -23.83
C PRO A 20 -17.66 10.92 -23.69
N GLY A 21 -18.53 11.22 -24.66
CA GLY A 21 -19.89 10.71 -24.76
C GLY A 21 -19.99 9.20 -25.02
N ASP A 22 -21.16 8.63 -24.72
CA ASP A 22 -22.12 8.26 -25.75
C ASP A 22 -23.54 7.99 -25.17
N GLU A 23 -24.49 8.73 -25.73
CA GLU A 23 -25.88 8.45 -26.14
C GLU A 23 -26.98 7.81 -25.24
N GLU A 24 -28.10 8.57 -25.24
CA GLU A 24 -29.54 8.25 -25.28
C GLU A 24 -30.30 7.66 -24.07
N GLY A 25 -31.31 8.45 -23.60
CA GLY A 25 -32.65 7.87 -23.37
C GLY A 25 -33.51 8.29 -22.15
N GLY A 26 -33.82 9.58 -21.96
CA GLY A 26 -35.20 10.04 -21.69
C GLY A 26 -35.85 10.02 -20.27
N LYS A 27 -36.02 11.25 -19.72
CA LYS A 27 -37.18 11.82 -18.96
C LYS A 27 -37.56 11.17 -17.59
N ARG A 28 -37.90 11.88 -16.50
CA ARG A 28 -38.25 13.28 -16.16
C ARG A 28 -38.47 13.33 -14.63
N GLY A 29 -38.25 14.49 -14.01
CA GLY A 29 -39.04 14.94 -12.83
C GLY A 29 -38.28 15.31 -11.55
N ARG A 30 -37.86 16.58 -11.43
CA ARG A 30 -37.40 17.21 -10.18
C ARG A 30 -38.54 17.34 -9.17
N GLY A 31 -38.21 17.14 -7.89
CA GLY A 31 -38.94 17.67 -6.73
C GLY A 31 -37.97 17.90 -5.57
N LYS A 32 -37.82 19.15 -5.13
CA LYS A 32 -36.96 19.61 -4.04
C LYS A 32 -37.51 19.22 -2.65
N GLN A 33 -36.63 18.90 -1.70
CA GLN A 33 -36.54 19.37 -0.28
C GLN A 33 -35.49 18.49 0.44
N ALA A 34 -34.35 19.01 0.90
CA ALA A 34 -34.09 19.83 2.10
C ALA A 34 -33.84 19.01 3.39
N LYS A 35 -32.64 19.26 3.95
CA LYS A 35 -32.20 19.22 5.37
C LYS A 35 -31.60 17.95 6.00
N ALA A 36 -30.36 18.19 6.46
CA ALA A 36 -29.79 17.89 7.78
C ALA A 36 -29.37 16.43 8.09
N GLY A 37 -28.12 16.11 7.74
CA GLY A 37 -27.35 15.07 8.40
C GLY A 37 -26.55 15.66 9.57
N ALA A 38 -26.95 15.32 10.79
CA ALA A 38 -26.18 15.52 12.00
C ALA A 38 -25.01 14.53 12.00
N GLY A 39 -23.78 15.04 11.93
CA GLY A 39 -22.58 14.25 12.17
C GLY A 39 -22.46 13.96 13.66
N ALA A 40 -22.73 12.72 14.05
CA ALA A 40 -22.42 12.22 15.38
C ALA A 40 -20.90 12.11 15.52
N SER A 41 -20.32 12.94 16.38
CA SER A 41 -18.96 12.78 16.89
C SER A 41 -18.85 11.43 17.59
N ALA A 42 -18.10 10.50 16.99
CA ALA A 42 -17.55 9.37 17.71
C ALA A 42 -16.42 9.90 18.59
N VAL A 43 -16.73 10.07 19.88
CA VAL A 43 -15.75 10.33 20.94
C VAL A 43 -14.91 9.07 21.06
N VAL A 44 -13.69 9.12 20.50
CA VAL A 44 -12.62 8.19 20.87
C VAL A 44 -12.12 8.67 22.23
N HIS A 45 -12.41 7.92 23.29
CA HIS A 45 -11.69 8.08 24.54
C HIS A 45 -10.25 7.61 24.31
N GLY A 46 -9.38 8.56 23.99
CA GLY A 46 -7.94 8.42 24.20
C GLY A 46 -7.69 8.62 25.68
N ASP A 47 -7.34 7.54 26.35
CA ASP A 47 -6.77 7.56 27.69
C ASP A 47 -5.29 7.95 27.51
N ASP A 48 -5.02 9.26 27.46
CA ASP A 48 -3.67 9.82 27.56
C ASP A 48 -3.30 9.88 29.06
N SER A 49 -3.06 8.72 29.66
CA SER A 49 -2.21 8.65 30.84
C SER A 49 -0.80 8.27 30.37
N ASP A 50 0.12 9.22 30.52
CA ASP A 50 1.56 9.03 30.38
C ASP A 50 2.07 8.11 31.51
N ASP A 51 1.66 6.84 31.50
CA ASP A 51 2.29 5.79 32.30
C ASP A 51 3.50 5.28 31.49
N GLU A 52 4.71 5.55 31.99
CA GLU A 52 5.94 4.98 31.46
C GLU A 52 5.80 3.46 31.33
N ILE A 53 5.78 2.95 30.10
CA ILE A 53 5.76 1.52 29.82
C ILE A 53 7.03 0.92 30.45
N PRO A 54 6.91 0.04 31.46
CA PRO A 54 8.06 -0.43 32.21
C PRO A 54 8.97 -1.28 31.31
N ASP A 55 10.28 -1.06 31.48
CA ASP A 55 11.34 -1.76 30.79
C ASP A 55 11.18 -3.28 31.00
N ALA A 56 11.11 -4.06 29.93
CA ALA A 56 10.77 -5.49 29.98
C ALA A 56 11.72 -6.30 30.89
N ILE A 57 12.94 -5.80 31.08
CA ILE A 57 13.96 -6.36 31.96
C ILE A 57 13.57 -6.17 33.45
N GLN A 58 12.99 -5.04 33.83
CA GLN A 58 12.57 -4.78 35.21
C GLN A 58 11.33 -5.58 35.61
N VAL A 59 10.40 -5.78 34.67
CA VAL A 59 9.24 -6.67 34.85
C VAL A 59 9.69 -8.12 35.00
N PHE A 60 10.69 -8.53 34.20
CA PHE A 60 11.27 -9.87 34.27
C PHE A 60 12.09 -10.12 35.56
N GLU A 61 12.89 -9.15 36.02
CA GLU A 61 13.62 -9.25 37.29
C GLU A 61 12.69 -9.33 38.52
N GLN A 62 11.51 -8.71 38.45
CA GLN A 62 10.46 -8.85 39.47
C GLN A 62 9.79 -10.24 39.42
N ALA A 63 9.62 -10.84 38.23
CA ALA A 63 9.15 -12.21 38.05
C ALA A 63 10.18 -13.27 38.47
N GLU A 64 11.49 -13.00 38.38
CA GLU A 64 12.52 -13.89 38.94
C GLU A 64 12.48 -13.96 40.47
N ARG A 65 12.06 -12.89 41.15
CA ARG A 65 11.84 -12.92 42.62
C ARG A 65 10.64 -13.77 43.03
N SER A 66 9.72 -14.09 42.11
CA SER A 66 8.57 -14.97 42.37
C SER A 66 8.79 -16.44 41.99
N GLY A 67 9.99 -16.80 41.50
CA GLY A 67 10.42 -18.21 41.42
C GLY A 67 9.73 -19.06 40.36
N SER A 68 9.33 -18.48 39.22
CA SER A 68 8.79 -19.27 38.10
C SER A 68 9.75 -19.26 36.90
N SER A 69 10.17 -20.45 36.44
CA SER A 69 11.18 -20.64 35.40
C SER A 69 10.68 -20.50 33.96
N SER A 70 9.36 -20.37 33.77
CA SER A 70 8.75 -20.26 32.44
C SER A 70 8.54 -18.80 32.08
N VAL A 71 8.96 -18.44 30.87
CA VAL A 71 8.92 -17.08 30.33
C VAL A 71 7.51 -16.73 29.92
N SER A 72 6.72 -17.71 29.47
CA SER A 72 5.31 -17.49 29.15
C SER A 72 4.42 -17.57 30.38
N GLU A 73 3.64 -16.50 30.63
CA GLU A 73 2.59 -16.49 31.65
C GLU A 73 1.34 -17.23 31.17
N MET A 74 1.08 -17.19 29.86
CA MET A 74 -0.11 -17.78 29.24
C MET A 74 -0.15 -19.32 29.34
N LEU A 75 1.01 -20.00 29.19
CA LEU A 75 1.09 -21.46 29.34
C LEU A 75 0.74 -21.96 30.75
N LYS A 76 0.89 -21.10 31.77
CA LYS A 76 0.57 -21.42 33.18
C LYS A 76 -0.91 -21.22 33.51
N ASN A 77 -1.62 -20.44 32.71
CA ASN A 77 -3.02 -20.13 32.98
C ASN A 77 -3.86 -21.40 32.85
N GLU A 78 -4.50 -21.82 33.94
CA GLU A 78 -5.38 -22.99 33.93
C GLU A 78 -6.52 -22.85 32.92
N GLU A 79 -6.98 -21.62 32.67
CA GLU A 79 -8.02 -21.36 31.69
C GLU A 79 -7.57 -21.63 30.25
N PHE A 80 -6.31 -21.33 29.94
CA PHE A 80 -5.71 -21.61 28.64
C PHE A 80 -5.63 -23.12 28.41
N GLN A 81 -5.17 -23.87 29.42
CA GLN A 81 -5.06 -25.33 29.34
C GLN A 81 -6.44 -25.98 29.19
N LYS A 82 -7.42 -25.58 30.01
CA LYS A 82 -8.81 -26.07 29.90
C LYS A 82 -9.40 -25.81 28.52
N LEU A 83 -9.16 -24.64 27.94
CA LEU A 83 -9.65 -24.32 26.60
C LEU A 83 -8.93 -25.12 25.52
N MET A 84 -7.61 -25.31 25.62
CA MET A 84 -6.86 -26.11 24.67
C MET A 84 -7.27 -27.59 24.72
N ASP A 85 -7.58 -28.12 25.90
CA ASP A 85 -8.09 -29.48 26.06
C ASP A 85 -9.49 -29.61 25.43
N GLU A 86 -10.40 -28.64 25.67
CA GLU A 86 -11.72 -28.58 25.05
C GLU A 86 -11.63 -28.49 23.51
N VAL A 87 -10.68 -27.70 22.99
CA VAL A 87 -10.42 -27.60 21.54
C VAL A 87 -9.89 -28.91 20.97
N ARG A 88 -8.97 -29.59 21.67
CA ARG A 88 -8.41 -30.87 21.22
C ARG A 88 -9.47 -31.98 21.20
N GLU A 89 -10.31 -32.04 22.22
CA GLU A 89 -11.43 -32.98 22.29
C GLU A 89 -12.41 -32.76 21.14
N ARG A 90 -12.84 -31.50 20.91
CA ARG A 90 -13.79 -31.15 19.83
C ARG A 90 -13.20 -31.14 18.42
N LYS A 91 -11.87 -31.14 18.30
CA LYS A 91 -11.17 -31.29 17.02
C LYS A 91 -11.28 -32.72 16.49
N ASP A 92 -11.26 -33.70 17.38
CA ASP A 92 -11.34 -35.12 17.03
C ASP A 92 -12.80 -35.57 16.78
N GLU A 93 -13.77 -34.86 17.34
CA GLU A 93 -15.18 -35.01 16.98
C GLU A 93 -15.37 -34.65 15.50
N GLN A 94 -15.84 -35.61 14.69
CA GLN A 94 -16.24 -35.30 13.32
C GLN A 94 -17.31 -34.19 13.35
N PRO A 95 -17.22 -33.19 12.46
CA PRO A 95 -18.23 -32.16 12.40
C PRO A 95 -19.56 -32.83 12.06
N ALA A 96 -20.43 -32.99 13.06
CA ALA A 96 -21.86 -33.22 12.87
C ALA A 96 -22.51 -31.90 12.38
N LEU A 97 -21.91 -31.29 11.37
CA LEU A 97 -22.47 -30.16 10.65
C LEU A 97 -23.52 -30.76 9.72
N GLU A 98 -24.74 -30.88 10.24
CA GLU A 98 -25.92 -31.05 9.42
C GLU A 98 -25.87 -30.00 8.31
N LEU A 99 -25.85 -30.45 7.05
CA LEU A 99 -25.73 -29.59 5.89
C LEU A 99 -26.81 -28.50 5.94
N GLY A 100 -26.39 -27.25 6.15
CA GLY A 100 -27.31 -26.10 6.22
C GLY A 100 -27.70 -25.65 7.64
N LYS A 101 -27.23 -26.30 8.70
CA LYS A 101 -27.36 -25.76 10.07
C LYS A 101 -26.36 -24.62 10.26
N GLN A 102 -26.88 -23.39 10.27
CA GLN A 102 -26.09 -22.20 10.62
C GLN A 102 -25.81 -22.22 12.12
N LEU A 103 -24.57 -21.93 12.50
CA LEU A 103 -24.28 -21.59 13.90
C LEU A 103 -24.91 -20.24 14.20
N SER A 104 -25.88 -20.23 15.12
CA SER A 104 -26.45 -19.03 15.69
C SER A 104 -25.65 -18.56 16.90
N GLU A 105 -25.83 -17.30 17.31
CA GLU A 105 -25.20 -16.76 18.52
C GLU A 105 -25.63 -17.49 19.82
N GLU A 106 -26.72 -18.27 19.76
CA GLU A 106 -27.26 -19.03 20.90
C GLU A 106 -26.66 -20.44 21.01
N ASP A 107 -25.95 -20.91 19.97
CA ASP A 107 -25.29 -22.21 20.01
C ASP A 107 -24.04 -22.15 20.89
N THR A 108 -23.85 -23.17 21.74
CA THR A 108 -22.67 -23.31 22.61
C THR A 108 -21.33 -23.28 21.86
N GLU A 109 -21.34 -23.56 20.55
CA GLU A 109 -20.16 -23.55 19.68
C GLU A 109 -19.68 -22.14 19.32
N TYR A 110 -20.58 -21.16 19.17
CA TYR A 110 -20.23 -19.78 18.79
C TYR A 110 -19.35 -19.02 19.82
N PRO A 111 -19.65 -19.05 21.14
CA PRO A 111 -18.77 -18.43 22.13
C PRO A 111 -17.41 -19.13 22.21
N LEU A 112 -17.34 -20.46 21.99
CA LEU A 112 -16.06 -21.14 21.91
C LEU A 112 -15.23 -20.65 20.72
N ILE A 113 -15.82 -20.52 19.53
CA ILE A 113 -15.13 -20.02 18.33
C ILE A 113 -14.63 -18.58 18.54
N THR A 114 -15.45 -17.73 19.15
CA THR A 114 -15.06 -16.36 19.47
C THR A 114 -13.88 -16.34 20.46
N ARG A 115 -13.93 -17.18 21.50
CA ARG A 115 -12.83 -17.34 22.47
C ARG A 115 -11.56 -17.88 21.81
N CYS A 116 -11.68 -18.84 20.89
CA CYS A 116 -10.57 -19.37 20.09
C CYS A 116 -9.91 -18.27 19.23
N ASN A 117 -10.70 -17.38 18.61
CA ASN A 117 -10.17 -16.27 17.84
C ASN A 117 -9.39 -15.26 18.72
N SER A 118 -9.88 -14.95 19.91
CA SER A 118 -9.15 -14.14 20.88
C SER A 118 -7.85 -14.83 21.32
N LEU A 119 -7.92 -16.13 21.62
CA LEU A 119 -6.77 -16.93 22.05
C LEU A 119 -5.66 -16.96 20.99
N VAL A 120 -5.98 -17.03 19.69
CA VAL A 120 -4.93 -16.97 18.65
C VAL A 120 -4.22 -15.60 18.64
N ARG A 121 -4.93 -14.50 18.94
CA ARG A 121 -4.33 -13.17 19.05
C ARG A 121 -3.45 -13.06 20.29
N GLU A 122 -3.91 -13.59 21.42
CA GLU A 122 -3.13 -13.68 22.65
C GLU A 122 -1.85 -14.52 22.44
N ILE A 123 -1.95 -15.66 21.74
CA ILE A 123 -0.78 -16.46 21.36
C ILE A 123 0.19 -15.65 20.50
N ASP A 124 -0.30 -14.87 19.51
CA ASP A 124 0.56 -14.06 18.66
C ASP A 124 1.27 -12.93 19.43
N GLU A 125 0.59 -12.29 20.38
CA GLU A 125 1.17 -11.28 21.26
C GLU A 125 2.24 -11.90 22.18
N GLU A 126 1.95 -13.07 22.76
CA GLU A 126 2.89 -13.77 23.62
C GLU A 126 4.12 -14.29 22.86
N MET A 127 3.92 -14.78 21.63
CA MET A 127 5.02 -15.16 20.74
C MET A 127 5.93 -13.96 20.43
N LEU A 128 5.38 -12.76 20.28
CA LEU A 128 6.17 -11.54 20.10
C LEU A 128 6.93 -11.15 21.37
N ASN A 129 6.34 -11.36 22.56
CA ASN A 129 7.01 -11.14 23.84
C ASN A 129 8.21 -12.08 24.01
N ILE A 130 8.02 -13.38 23.75
CA ILE A 130 9.10 -14.38 23.80
C ILE A 130 10.20 -14.04 22.78
N HIS A 131 9.84 -13.62 21.56
CA HIS A 131 10.81 -13.18 20.57
C HIS A 131 11.64 -11.97 21.05
N ARG A 132 11.02 -10.96 21.68
CA ARG A 132 11.75 -9.82 22.27
C ARG A 132 12.70 -10.28 23.37
N PHE A 133 12.23 -11.15 24.26
CA PHE A 133 13.06 -11.71 25.35
C PHE A 133 14.29 -12.46 24.83
N VAL A 134 14.09 -13.39 23.88
CA VAL A 134 15.18 -14.16 23.25
C VAL A 134 16.13 -13.23 22.50
N ARG A 135 15.61 -12.24 21.78
CA ARG A 135 16.41 -11.24 21.07
C ARG A 135 17.31 -10.47 22.02
N ASP A 136 16.81 -9.99 23.16
CA ASP A 136 17.58 -9.15 24.08
C ASP A 136 18.75 -9.94 24.71
N ILE A 137 18.53 -11.23 25.02
CA ILE A 137 19.60 -12.14 25.46
C ILE A 137 20.60 -12.38 24.33
N TYR A 138 20.11 -12.74 23.14
CA TYR A 138 20.95 -13.17 22.03
C TYR A 138 21.71 -12.02 21.35
N SER A 139 21.24 -10.78 21.51
CA SER A 139 21.91 -9.56 21.02
C SER A 139 23.35 -9.42 21.52
N LYS A 140 23.66 -9.92 22.73
CA LYS A 140 25.03 -9.97 23.27
C LYS A 140 26.00 -10.82 22.42
N LYS A 141 25.47 -11.85 21.75
CA LYS A 141 26.24 -12.77 20.90
C LYS A 141 26.19 -12.40 19.43
N PHE A 142 25.01 -12.05 18.92
CA PHE A 142 24.83 -11.79 17.49
C PHE A 142 23.78 -10.70 17.25
N PRO A 143 24.17 -9.41 17.42
CA PRO A 143 23.25 -8.29 17.31
C PRO A 143 22.73 -8.09 15.88
N GLU A 144 23.50 -8.48 14.85
CA GLU A 144 23.10 -8.29 13.46
C GLU A 144 21.96 -9.22 13.02
N LEU A 145 21.69 -10.31 13.76
CA LEU A 145 20.70 -11.33 13.36
C LEU A 145 19.28 -10.77 13.26
N GLU A 146 18.89 -9.83 14.12
CA GLU A 146 17.57 -9.18 14.09
C GLU A 146 17.32 -8.46 12.76
N SER A 147 18.34 -7.79 12.23
CA SER A 147 18.23 -7.06 10.98
C SER A 147 18.08 -7.98 9.76
N ILE A 148 18.55 -9.22 9.87
CA ILE A 148 18.57 -10.21 8.79
C ILE A 148 17.26 -11.00 8.78
N VAL A 149 16.81 -11.48 9.94
CA VAL A 149 15.62 -12.35 10.08
C VAL A 149 14.52 -11.57 10.80
N VAL A 150 13.54 -11.10 10.02
CA VAL A 150 12.44 -10.25 10.53
C VAL A 150 11.25 -11.07 11.05
N ASN A 151 11.08 -12.31 10.59
CA ASN A 151 10.00 -13.17 11.03
C ASN A 151 10.34 -13.78 12.41
N PRO A 152 9.48 -13.59 13.43
CA PRO A 152 9.77 -14.06 14.80
C PRO A 152 10.01 -15.57 14.91
N LEU A 153 9.21 -16.38 14.22
CA LEU A 153 9.35 -17.84 14.26
C LEU A 153 10.66 -18.32 13.66
N ASP A 154 11.03 -17.78 12.50
CA ASP A 154 12.27 -18.14 11.81
C ASP A 154 13.49 -17.68 12.64
N TYR A 155 13.39 -16.52 13.30
CA TYR A 155 14.43 -16.02 14.20
C TYR A 155 14.67 -17.00 15.36
N LEU A 156 13.61 -17.44 16.05
CA LEU A 156 13.71 -18.38 17.16
C LEU A 156 14.30 -19.74 16.72
N GLN A 157 13.92 -20.25 15.54
CA GLN A 157 14.49 -21.48 14.99
C GLN A 157 15.99 -21.34 14.68
N VAL A 158 16.39 -20.22 14.09
CA VAL A 158 17.79 -19.95 13.77
C VAL A 158 18.62 -19.82 15.04
N VAL A 159 18.12 -19.08 16.03
CA VAL A 159 18.78 -18.92 17.33
C VAL A 159 18.96 -20.27 18.04
N GLN A 160 17.93 -21.13 18.03
CA GLN A 160 18.00 -22.46 18.62
C GLN A 160 19.03 -23.35 17.93
N ARG A 161 19.12 -23.29 16.59
CA ARG A 161 20.10 -24.07 15.80
C ARG A 161 21.53 -23.59 15.98
N ILE A 162 21.76 -22.28 16.11
CA ILE A 162 23.10 -21.71 16.30
C ILE A 162 23.57 -21.93 17.75
N GLY A 163 22.72 -21.67 18.74
CA GLY A 163 23.09 -21.75 20.15
C GLY A 163 24.36 -20.95 20.45
N ASN A 164 25.43 -21.62 20.90
CA ASN A 164 26.73 -21.00 21.19
C ASN A 164 27.85 -21.37 20.19
N THR A 165 27.54 -22.03 19.07
CA THR A 165 28.56 -22.38 18.08
C THR A 165 29.13 -21.12 17.43
N LYS A 166 30.43 -21.15 17.13
CA LYS A 166 31.16 -20.09 16.41
C LYS A 166 31.22 -20.38 14.91
N ASP A 167 31.34 -21.66 14.55
CA ASP A 167 31.47 -22.11 13.17
C ASP A 167 30.10 -22.42 12.56
N LEU A 168 29.51 -21.42 11.91
CA LEU A 168 28.19 -21.53 11.28
C LEU A 168 28.19 -22.35 9.98
N THR A 169 29.35 -22.69 9.43
CA THR A 169 29.48 -23.59 8.28
C THR A 169 29.06 -25.02 8.60
N THR A 170 28.98 -25.37 9.88
CA THR A 170 28.55 -26.70 10.35
C THR A 170 27.03 -26.80 10.52
N VAL A 171 26.31 -25.68 10.47
CA VAL A 171 24.88 -25.62 10.73
C VAL A 171 24.15 -25.34 9.42
N ASP A 172 23.32 -26.30 9.01
CA ASP A 172 22.50 -26.16 7.81
C ASP A 172 21.20 -25.39 8.12
N PHE A 173 20.95 -24.34 7.34
CA PHE A 173 19.78 -23.46 7.46
C PHE A 173 18.83 -23.52 6.25
N SER A 174 19.09 -24.42 5.29
CA SER A 174 18.35 -24.52 4.03
C SER A 174 16.85 -24.78 4.19
N ASP A 175 16.46 -25.41 5.30
CA ASP A 175 15.07 -25.81 5.55
C ASP A 175 14.23 -24.65 6.09
N ILE A 176 14.89 -23.64 6.67
CA ILE A 176 14.26 -22.54 7.40
C ILE A 176 14.28 -21.27 6.54
N LEU A 177 15.45 -20.98 5.95
CA LEU A 177 15.71 -19.70 5.29
C LEU A 177 16.13 -19.88 3.83
N PRO A 178 15.81 -18.92 2.95
CA PRO A 178 16.33 -18.93 1.58
C PRO A 178 17.85 -18.73 1.58
N ASN A 179 18.53 -19.32 0.59
CA ASN A 179 20.00 -19.28 0.47
C ASN A 179 20.60 -17.86 0.54
N THR A 180 19.86 -16.84 0.09
CA THR A 180 20.29 -15.44 0.19
C THR A 180 20.43 -14.96 1.63
N ALA A 181 19.50 -15.37 2.51
CA ALA A 181 19.55 -15.06 3.92
C ALA A 181 20.64 -15.89 4.62
N VAL A 182 20.78 -17.18 4.26
CA VAL A 182 21.86 -18.04 4.77
C VAL A 182 23.24 -17.45 4.49
N MET A 183 23.49 -17.00 3.25
CA MET A 183 24.73 -16.33 2.88
C MET A 183 24.94 -15.06 3.70
N ALA A 184 23.91 -14.23 3.86
CA ALA A 184 23.99 -13.01 4.67
C ALA A 184 24.37 -13.33 6.12
N ILE A 185 23.74 -14.32 6.75
CA ILE A 185 24.04 -14.78 8.12
C ILE A 185 25.50 -15.24 8.23
N THR A 186 26.00 -16.05 7.28
CA THR A 186 27.38 -16.54 7.33
C THR A 186 28.42 -15.42 7.19
N VAL A 187 28.16 -14.44 6.32
CA VAL A 187 29.04 -13.28 6.12
C VAL A 187 29.02 -12.36 7.33
N THR A 188 27.84 -12.02 7.84
CA THR A 188 27.73 -11.14 9.01
C THR A 188 28.32 -11.79 10.25
N ALA A 189 28.06 -13.07 10.47
CA ALA A 189 28.62 -13.78 11.62
C ALA A 189 30.14 -13.93 11.58
N SER A 190 30.76 -13.95 10.38
CA SER A 190 32.21 -13.89 10.25
C SER A 190 32.78 -12.53 10.66
N MET A 191 31.96 -11.49 10.66
CA MET A 191 32.31 -10.11 11.04
C MET A 191 31.75 -9.69 12.41
N THR A 192 30.97 -10.54 13.07
CA THR A 192 30.27 -10.23 14.31
C THR A 192 31.24 -10.06 15.47
N ALA A 193 31.05 -8.98 16.23
CA ALA A 193 31.87 -8.63 17.40
C ALA A 193 31.33 -9.21 18.73
N GLY A 194 30.35 -10.10 18.69
CA GLY A 194 29.64 -10.57 19.87
C GLY A 194 30.42 -11.57 20.72
N THR A 195 29.90 -11.79 21.94
CA THR A 195 30.53 -12.61 22.97
C THR A 195 29.81 -13.93 23.18
N VAL A 196 30.52 -14.93 23.71
CA VAL A 196 29.95 -16.24 24.04
C VAL A 196 29.02 -16.10 25.25
N LEU A 197 27.78 -16.58 25.13
CA LEU A 197 26.79 -16.48 26.21
C LEU A 197 27.13 -17.42 27.38
N PRO A 198 26.88 -17.02 28.64
CA PRO A 198 27.02 -17.91 29.78
C PRO A 198 25.95 -19.02 29.75
N ARG A 199 26.27 -20.20 30.29
CA ARG A 199 25.38 -21.38 30.24
C ARG A 199 23.98 -21.12 30.80
N GLN A 200 23.88 -20.36 31.90
CA GLN A 200 22.60 -20.02 32.52
C GLN A 200 21.69 -19.19 31.59
N GLU A 201 22.24 -18.22 30.85
CA GLU A 201 21.45 -17.42 29.90
C GLU A 201 21.08 -18.23 28.65
N LEU A 202 21.99 -19.10 28.20
CA LEU A 202 21.74 -20.01 27.08
C LEU A 202 20.60 -20.98 27.40
N ASP A 203 20.61 -21.60 28.58
CA ASP A 203 19.57 -22.55 28.98
C ASP A 203 18.20 -21.86 29.09
N LYS A 204 18.15 -20.65 29.67
CA LYS A 204 16.93 -19.82 29.70
C LYS A 204 16.40 -19.52 28.30
N MET A 205 17.29 -19.15 27.38
CA MET A 205 16.96 -18.87 25.99
C MET A 205 16.43 -20.13 25.27
N MET A 206 17.04 -21.30 25.48
CA MET A 206 16.58 -22.56 24.89
C MET A 206 15.18 -22.94 25.38
N VAL A 207 14.91 -22.83 26.69
CA VAL A 207 13.59 -23.08 27.26
C VAL A 207 12.55 -22.13 26.67
N ALA A 208 12.88 -20.84 26.53
CA ALA A 208 11.99 -19.86 25.91
C ALA A 208 11.68 -20.18 24.43
N CYS A 209 12.67 -20.64 23.67
CA CYS A 209 12.46 -21.10 22.29
C CYS A 209 11.52 -22.31 22.24
N ASP A 210 11.71 -23.31 23.11
CA ASP A 210 10.86 -24.50 23.16
C ASP A 210 9.41 -24.15 23.56
N GLU A 211 9.22 -23.23 24.51
CA GLU A 211 7.90 -22.69 24.87
C GLU A 211 7.21 -22.01 23.67
N ALA A 212 7.95 -21.23 22.86
CA ALA A 212 7.39 -20.61 21.66
C ALA A 212 6.97 -21.63 20.60
N PHE A 213 7.71 -22.73 20.43
CA PHE A 213 7.30 -23.80 19.51
C PHE A 213 6.05 -24.52 19.99
N LEU A 214 5.95 -24.79 21.29
CA LEU A 214 4.73 -25.35 21.88
C LEU A 214 3.52 -24.44 21.64
N LEU A 215 3.67 -23.12 21.82
CA LEU A 215 2.62 -22.15 21.53
C LEU A 215 2.22 -22.13 20.05
N ASN A 216 3.19 -22.23 19.15
CA ASN A 216 2.91 -22.30 17.72
C ASN A 216 2.16 -23.59 17.34
N ASP A 217 2.46 -24.72 17.99
CA ASP A 217 1.69 -25.96 17.82
C ASP A 217 0.26 -25.83 18.38
N CYS A 218 0.08 -25.22 19.55
CA CYS A 218 -1.24 -24.90 20.09
C CYS A 218 -2.04 -24.00 19.14
N LYS A 219 -1.42 -22.95 18.56
CA LYS A 219 -2.04 -22.10 17.54
C LYS A 219 -2.48 -22.91 16.32
N ARG A 220 -1.64 -23.84 15.86
CA ARG A 220 -1.97 -24.73 14.74
C ARG A 220 -3.19 -25.60 15.05
N ASP A 221 -3.27 -26.15 16.26
CA ASP A 221 -4.43 -26.94 16.69
C ASP A 221 -5.72 -26.13 16.68
N VAL A 222 -5.69 -24.90 17.20
CA VAL A 222 -6.85 -23.99 17.21
C VAL A 222 -7.27 -23.61 15.79
N LEU A 223 -6.32 -23.34 14.89
CA LEU A 223 -6.63 -23.04 13.50
C LEU A 223 -7.27 -24.23 12.76
N LEU A 224 -6.83 -25.46 13.05
CA LEU A 224 -7.44 -26.67 12.49
C LEU A 224 -8.87 -26.87 13.00
N TYR A 225 -9.12 -26.57 14.28
CA TYR A 225 -10.47 -26.57 14.85
C TYR A 225 -11.36 -25.51 14.19
N LEU A 226 -10.86 -24.28 14.02
CA LEU A 226 -11.61 -23.21 13.35
C LEU A 226 -11.90 -23.55 11.88
N GLU A 227 -10.97 -24.23 11.20
CA GLU A 227 -11.16 -24.69 9.82
C GLU A 227 -12.33 -25.67 9.70
N SER A 228 -12.45 -26.65 10.61
CA SER A 228 -13.53 -27.64 10.56
C SER A 228 -14.92 -27.03 10.79
N ARG A 229 -15.00 -25.94 11.57
CA ARG A 229 -16.25 -25.22 11.88
C ARG A 229 -16.50 -24.03 10.94
N MET A 230 -15.58 -23.72 10.03
CA MET A 230 -15.66 -22.56 9.15
C MET A 230 -16.81 -22.64 8.15
N SER A 231 -17.22 -23.84 7.74
CA SER A 231 -18.37 -24.03 6.84
C SER A 231 -19.70 -23.65 7.49
N GLY A 232 -19.82 -23.77 8.82
CA GLY A 232 -21.00 -23.34 9.57
C GLY A 232 -20.98 -21.84 9.91
N LEU A 233 -19.79 -21.28 10.18
CA LEU A 233 -19.61 -19.87 10.53
C LEU A 233 -19.62 -18.92 9.31
N ALA A 234 -18.88 -19.27 8.27
CA ALA A 234 -18.69 -18.43 7.08
C ALA A 234 -18.73 -19.29 5.80
N PRO A 235 -19.93 -19.79 5.41
CA PRO A 235 -20.09 -20.66 4.25
C PRO A 235 -19.72 -19.99 2.93
N ASN A 236 -20.01 -18.69 2.75
CA ASN A 236 -19.72 -18.00 1.49
C ASN A 236 -18.23 -17.70 1.33
N LEU A 237 -17.56 -17.27 2.40
CA LEU A 237 -16.12 -17.04 2.40
C LEU A 237 -15.35 -18.36 2.19
N SER A 238 -15.80 -19.45 2.82
CA SER A 238 -15.24 -20.79 2.64
C SER A 238 -15.40 -21.29 1.21
N ALA A 239 -16.57 -21.10 0.58
CA ALA A 239 -16.77 -21.48 -0.81
C ALA A 239 -15.91 -20.66 -1.79
N LEU A 240 -15.56 -19.41 -1.43
CA LEU A 240 -14.76 -18.53 -2.27
C LEU A 240 -13.25 -18.84 -2.17
N LEU A 241 -12.69 -18.87 -0.96
CA LEU A 241 -11.24 -19.01 -0.71
C LEU A 241 -10.79 -20.43 -0.31
N GLY A 242 -11.69 -21.23 0.26
CA GLY A 242 -11.36 -22.45 1.01
C GLY A 242 -11.39 -22.23 2.53
N ALA A 243 -11.75 -23.26 3.29
CA ALA A 243 -11.94 -23.19 4.74
C ALA A 243 -10.67 -22.78 5.50
N ALA A 244 -9.51 -23.38 5.18
CA ALA A 244 -8.22 -23.03 5.79
C ALA A 244 -7.86 -21.55 5.67
N LEU A 245 -8.04 -20.98 4.47
CA LEU A 245 -7.71 -19.58 4.20
C LEU A 245 -8.75 -18.64 4.81
N ALA A 246 -10.03 -19.01 4.77
CA ALA A 246 -11.09 -18.26 5.44
C ALA A 246 -10.87 -18.17 6.95
N ALA A 247 -10.52 -19.29 7.60
CA ALA A 247 -10.20 -19.34 9.02
C ALA A 247 -9.05 -18.39 9.38
N LYS A 248 -7.90 -18.54 8.71
CA LYS A 248 -6.73 -17.66 8.91
C LYS A 248 -7.06 -16.19 8.73
N LEU A 249 -7.89 -15.86 7.73
CA LEU A 249 -8.24 -14.50 7.39
C LEU A 249 -9.19 -13.88 8.43
N ILE A 250 -10.20 -14.63 8.91
CA ILE A 250 -11.10 -14.20 9.98
C ILE A 250 -10.32 -14.01 11.29
N THR A 251 -9.47 -14.97 11.65
CA THR A 251 -8.67 -14.89 12.88
C THR A 251 -7.71 -13.70 12.82
N ALA A 252 -7.04 -13.48 11.68
CA ALA A 252 -6.15 -12.32 11.50
C ALA A 252 -6.89 -10.98 11.47
N ALA A 253 -8.16 -10.96 11.04
CA ALA A 253 -9.02 -9.78 11.12
C ALA A 253 -9.61 -9.55 12.52
N GLY A 254 -9.45 -10.51 13.45
CA GLY A 254 -10.03 -10.46 14.79
C GLY A 254 -11.54 -10.75 14.81
N GLY A 255 -12.03 -11.58 13.91
CA GLY A 255 -13.43 -12.02 13.85
C GLY A 255 -14.15 -11.65 12.54
N LEU A 256 -15.28 -12.32 12.29
CA LEU A 256 -16.05 -12.18 11.06
C LEU A 256 -16.63 -10.77 10.89
N LEU A 257 -17.11 -10.18 11.98
CA LEU A 257 -17.73 -8.86 11.98
C LEU A 257 -16.69 -7.75 11.70
N ASN A 258 -15.48 -7.89 12.25
CA ASN A 258 -14.36 -7.01 11.96
C ASN A 258 -13.97 -7.10 10.49
N LEU A 259 -13.87 -8.32 9.95
CA LEU A 259 -13.60 -8.54 8.54
C LEU A 259 -14.65 -7.91 7.62
N ALA A 260 -15.94 -8.01 7.95
CA ALA A 260 -17.03 -7.42 7.17
C ALA A 260 -16.95 -5.88 7.10
N ARG A 261 -16.45 -5.24 8.18
CA ARG A 261 -16.21 -3.79 8.25
C ARG A 261 -14.96 -3.35 7.50
N MET A 262 -13.96 -4.23 7.32
CA MET A 262 -12.72 -3.90 6.64
C MET A 262 -12.95 -3.53 5.16
N PRO A 263 -12.34 -2.44 4.66
CA PRO A 263 -12.36 -2.13 3.24
C PRO A 263 -11.50 -3.13 2.47
N ALA A 264 -11.86 -3.39 1.21
CA ALA A 264 -11.19 -4.38 0.36
C ALA A 264 -9.67 -4.20 0.27
N GLN A 265 -9.19 -2.96 0.28
CA GLN A 265 -7.75 -2.66 0.25
C GLN A 265 -7.03 -3.15 1.50
N ASN A 266 -7.63 -3.00 2.69
CA ASN A 266 -7.01 -3.49 3.92
C ASN A 266 -6.99 -5.01 3.96
N ILE A 267 -8.04 -5.67 3.46
CA ILE A 267 -8.11 -7.14 3.36
C ILE A 267 -6.94 -7.69 2.53
N MET A 268 -6.48 -6.98 1.49
CA MET A 268 -5.29 -7.39 0.70
C MET A 268 -4.00 -7.43 1.50
N LEU A 269 -3.88 -6.64 2.57
CA LEU A 269 -2.69 -6.53 3.42
C LEU A 269 -2.79 -7.36 4.71
N VAL A 270 -3.93 -8.01 4.98
CA VAL A 270 -4.11 -8.84 6.19
C VAL A 270 -3.09 -9.98 6.19
N GLY A 271 -2.36 -10.09 7.31
CA GLY A 271 -1.27 -11.05 7.49
C GLY A 271 -0.04 -10.79 6.61
N SER A 272 0.11 -9.57 6.09
CA SER A 272 1.37 -9.19 5.44
C SER A 272 2.48 -9.05 6.47
N GLN A 273 3.57 -9.82 6.26
CA GLN A 273 4.77 -9.74 7.07
C GLN A 273 5.73 -8.71 6.48
N LYS A 274 6.43 -7.99 7.37
CA LYS A 274 7.54 -7.12 6.96
C LYS A 274 8.65 -8.00 6.41
N LYS A 275 9.12 -7.69 5.20
CA LYS A 275 10.29 -8.35 4.63
C LYS A 275 11.52 -7.49 4.86
N ALA A 276 12.60 -8.10 5.34
CA ALA A 276 13.91 -7.48 5.27
C ALA A 276 14.24 -7.21 3.80
N LEU A 277 14.67 -5.99 3.50
CA LEU A 277 15.17 -5.61 2.19
C LEU A 277 16.59 -6.16 1.98
N LEU A 278 16.78 -7.46 2.23
CA LEU A 278 18.06 -8.10 2.00
C LEU A 278 18.15 -8.48 0.51
N GLY A 279 18.86 -7.65 -0.26
CA GLY A 279 19.22 -7.92 -1.66
C GLY A 279 18.81 -6.81 -2.64
N MET A 280 19.21 -6.97 -3.91
CA MET A 280 18.94 -6.01 -5.00
C MET A 280 17.54 -6.19 -5.64
N ALA A 281 16.62 -6.86 -4.97
CA ALA A 281 15.33 -7.21 -5.56
C ALA A 281 14.38 -6.01 -5.59
N THR A 282 14.07 -5.50 -6.78
CA THR A 282 12.93 -4.60 -7.01
C THR A 282 11.64 -5.43 -7.03
N SER A 283 11.18 -5.90 -5.86
CA SER A 283 9.96 -6.70 -5.79
C SER A 283 8.78 -5.88 -6.33
N SER A 284 8.19 -6.35 -7.43
CA SER A 284 7.03 -5.70 -8.06
C SER A 284 5.72 -5.91 -7.27
N TYR A 285 5.74 -6.80 -6.28
CA TYR A 285 4.57 -7.17 -5.47
C TYR A 285 4.66 -6.53 -4.08
N HIS A 286 3.94 -5.42 -3.92
CA HIS A 286 3.87 -4.67 -2.65
C HIS A 286 2.84 -5.26 -1.67
N THR A 287 2.00 -6.21 -2.13
CA THR A 287 0.89 -6.76 -1.35
C THR A 287 1.04 -8.27 -1.18
N GLN A 288 1.50 -8.70 0.00
CA GLN A 288 1.69 -10.11 0.34
C GLN A 288 0.88 -10.47 1.59
N GLY A 289 -0.44 -10.40 1.49
CA GLY A 289 -1.33 -10.87 2.54
C GLY A 289 -1.66 -12.35 2.41
N ILE A 290 -2.42 -12.88 3.37
CA ILE A 290 -2.88 -14.28 3.43
C ILE A 290 -3.58 -14.69 2.13
N ILE A 291 -4.33 -13.78 1.51
CA ILE A 291 -5.07 -14.00 0.27
C ILE A 291 -4.14 -14.43 -0.88
N MET A 292 -2.88 -14.02 -0.91
CA MET A 292 -1.94 -14.38 -1.97
C MET A 292 -1.72 -15.89 -2.07
N VAL A 293 -1.89 -16.63 -0.97
CA VAL A 293 -1.76 -18.10 -0.96
C VAL A 293 -2.96 -18.80 -1.60
N SER A 294 -4.04 -18.07 -1.94
CA SER A 294 -5.23 -18.67 -2.55
C SER A 294 -4.96 -19.27 -3.92
N ASP A 295 -5.60 -20.41 -4.18
CA ASP A 295 -5.53 -21.15 -5.44
C ASP A 295 -5.91 -20.28 -6.64
N LEU A 296 -6.89 -19.38 -6.45
CA LEU A 296 -7.35 -18.45 -7.48
C LEU A 296 -6.24 -17.52 -7.97
N ILE A 297 -5.30 -17.12 -7.09
CA ILE A 297 -4.22 -16.22 -7.48
C ILE A 297 -2.99 -17.01 -7.93
N LEU A 298 -2.67 -18.12 -7.26
CA LEU A 298 -1.54 -18.97 -7.64
C LEU A 298 -1.70 -19.53 -9.05
N SER A 299 -2.92 -19.89 -9.44
CA SER A 299 -3.26 -20.35 -10.80
C SER A 299 -3.19 -19.25 -11.86
N THR A 300 -3.22 -17.97 -11.49
CA THR A 300 -3.09 -16.88 -12.46
C THR A 300 -1.64 -16.60 -12.88
N PRO A 301 -1.41 -16.29 -14.17
CA PRO A 301 -0.12 -15.81 -14.65
C PRO A 301 0.30 -14.54 -13.93
N MET A 302 1.62 -14.39 -13.77
CA MET A 302 2.26 -13.35 -12.97
C MET A 302 1.79 -11.92 -13.33
N GLU A 303 1.57 -11.64 -14.63
CA GLU A 303 1.10 -10.35 -15.13
C GLU A 303 -0.29 -9.93 -14.59
N PHE A 304 -1.16 -10.91 -14.35
CA PHE A 304 -2.55 -10.67 -13.91
C PHE A 304 -2.75 -10.86 -12.41
N ARG A 305 -1.75 -11.33 -11.66
CA ARG A 305 -1.87 -11.59 -10.21
C ARG A 305 -2.29 -10.37 -9.42
N ASN A 306 -1.76 -9.19 -9.73
CA ASN A 306 -2.14 -7.95 -9.04
C ASN A 306 -3.63 -7.61 -9.24
N ARG A 307 -4.18 -7.90 -10.42
CA ARG A 307 -5.60 -7.74 -10.70
C ARG A 307 -6.41 -8.81 -9.96
N ALA A 308 -5.94 -10.06 -9.94
CA ALA A 308 -6.56 -11.15 -9.19
C ALA A 308 -6.65 -10.85 -7.69
N VAL A 309 -5.57 -10.40 -7.05
CA VAL A 309 -5.56 -10.02 -5.62
C VAL A 309 -6.62 -8.96 -5.31
N LYS A 310 -6.71 -7.90 -6.13
CA LYS A 310 -7.71 -6.84 -5.95
C LYS A 310 -9.14 -7.35 -6.10
N LEU A 311 -9.38 -8.20 -7.10
CA LEU A 311 -10.70 -8.79 -7.33
C LEU A 311 -11.10 -9.73 -6.19
N VAL A 312 -10.21 -10.65 -5.81
CA VAL A 312 -10.45 -11.61 -4.73
C VAL A 312 -10.71 -10.87 -3.43
N ALA A 313 -9.87 -9.92 -3.02
CA ALA A 313 -10.09 -9.16 -1.78
C ALA A 313 -11.41 -8.37 -1.78
N GLY A 314 -11.77 -7.75 -2.92
CA GLY A 314 -13.05 -7.08 -3.09
C GLY A 314 -14.25 -8.02 -2.93
N LYS A 315 -14.19 -9.23 -3.50
CA LYS A 315 -15.24 -10.22 -3.36
C LYS A 315 -15.24 -10.92 -1.99
N CYS A 316 -14.09 -11.06 -1.35
CA CYS A 316 -13.98 -11.55 0.03
C CYS A 316 -14.71 -10.63 1.01
N GLY A 317 -14.52 -9.31 0.89
CA GLY A 317 -15.25 -8.36 1.73
C GLY A 317 -16.77 -8.40 1.53
N LEU A 318 -17.24 -8.68 0.30
CA LEU A 318 -18.66 -8.89 0.03
C LEU A 318 -19.17 -10.20 0.64
N ALA A 319 -18.43 -11.31 0.48
CA ALA A 319 -18.78 -12.60 1.06
C ALA A 319 -18.83 -12.54 2.59
N ALA A 320 -17.84 -11.90 3.23
CA ALA A 320 -17.79 -11.72 4.67
C ALA A 320 -18.99 -10.91 5.21
N ARG A 321 -19.47 -9.91 4.47
CA ARG A 321 -20.68 -9.15 4.84
C ARG A 321 -21.93 -10.02 4.76
N VAL A 322 -22.08 -10.81 3.69
CA VAL A 322 -23.21 -11.73 3.54
C VAL A 322 -23.21 -12.78 4.65
N ASP A 323 -22.03 -13.32 4.99
CA ASP A 323 -21.86 -14.26 6.10
C ASP A 323 -22.20 -13.60 7.45
N SER A 324 -21.82 -12.34 7.67
CA SER A 324 -22.13 -11.62 8.92
C SER A 324 -23.63 -11.32 9.12
N PHE A 325 -24.41 -11.28 8.05
CA PHE A 325 -25.88 -11.13 8.11
C PHE A 325 -26.61 -12.47 7.98
N HIS A 326 -25.88 -13.58 7.86
CA HIS A 326 -26.42 -14.94 7.75
C HIS A 326 -27.44 -15.16 6.61
N GLU A 327 -27.39 -14.37 5.53
CA GLU A 327 -28.40 -14.40 4.46
C GLU A 327 -28.30 -15.64 3.53
N SER A 328 -27.11 -16.26 3.42
CA SER A 328 -26.88 -17.41 2.52
C SER A 328 -26.17 -18.58 3.24
N PRO A 329 -26.92 -19.46 3.93
CA PRO A 329 -26.38 -20.63 4.66
C PRO A 329 -25.66 -21.64 3.77
N LEU A 330 -26.11 -21.80 2.53
CA LEU A 330 -25.64 -22.84 1.63
C LEU A 330 -24.39 -22.44 0.83
N GLY A 331 -23.82 -21.25 1.06
CA GLY A 331 -22.62 -20.80 0.34
C GLY A 331 -22.86 -20.46 -1.14
N GLN A 332 -24.12 -20.32 -1.57
CA GLN A 332 -24.48 -20.06 -2.97
C GLN A 332 -23.93 -18.71 -3.46
N VAL A 333 -23.91 -17.69 -2.60
CA VAL A 333 -23.34 -16.40 -2.96
C VAL A 333 -21.83 -16.52 -3.14
N GLY A 334 -21.14 -17.27 -2.27
CA GLY A 334 -19.71 -17.54 -2.38
C GLY A 334 -19.31 -18.19 -3.70
N THR A 335 -20.06 -19.21 -4.14
CA THR A 335 -19.81 -19.89 -5.44
C THR A 335 -20.04 -18.96 -6.63
N GLN A 336 -21.11 -18.18 -6.64
CA GLN A 336 -21.36 -17.18 -7.69
C GLN A 336 -20.26 -16.10 -7.74
N LEU A 337 -19.76 -15.66 -6.57
CA LEU A 337 -18.67 -14.69 -6.51
C LEU A 337 -17.37 -15.29 -7.05
N ARG A 338 -17.09 -16.57 -6.76
CA ARG A 338 -15.95 -17.30 -7.32
C ARG A 338 -16.04 -17.41 -8.84
N GLU A 339 -17.21 -17.75 -9.38
CA GLU A 339 -17.44 -17.79 -10.83
C GLU A 339 -17.21 -16.42 -11.49
N LYS A 340 -17.71 -15.34 -10.89
CA LYS A 340 -17.48 -13.97 -11.38
C LYS A 340 -16.00 -13.60 -11.40
N ILE A 341 -15.21 -14.06 -10.43
CA ILE A 341 -13.75 -13.86 -10.43
C ILE A 341 -13.13 -14.61 -11.61
N LEU A 342 -13.46 -15.89 -11.78
CA LEU A 342 -12.93 -16.71 -12.87
C LEU A 342 -13.27 -16.13 -14.25
N GLN A 343 -14.51 -15.70 -14.47
CA GLN A 343 -14.93 -15.03 -15.70
C GLN A 343 -14.16 -13.73 -15.96
N SER A 344 -13.97 -12.90 -14.92
CA SER A 344 -13.22 -11.64 -15.05
C SER A 344 -11.75 -11.88 -15.37
N LEU A 345 -11.15 -12.91 -14.78
CA LEU A 345 -9.75 -13.30 -15.02
C LEU A 345 -9.57 -13.91 -16.41
N ALA A 346 -10.48 -14.78 -16.85
CA ALA A 346 -10.48 -15.32 -18.21
C ALA A 346 -10.56 -14.19 -19.24
N LYS A 347 -11.51 -13.27 -19.09
CA LYS A 347 -11.65 -12.09 -19.96
C LYS A 347 -10.40 -11.18 -19.93
N ALA A 348 -9.67 -11.13 -18.82
CA ALA A 348 -8.44 -10.35 -18.73
C ALA A 348 -7.25 -11.02 -19.43
N GLN A 349 -7.23 -12.36 -19.46
CA GLN A 349 -6.21 -13.16 -20.14
C GLN A 349 -6.44 -13.23 -21.65
N GLU A 350 -7.67 -13.04 -22.11
CA GLU A 350 -7.99 -12.95 -23.53
C GLU A 350 -7.20 -11.79 -24.18
N PRO A 351 -6.37 -12.06 -25.20
CA PRO A 351 -5.67 -11.01 -25.89
C PRO A 351 -6.70 -10.10 -26.60
N PRO A 352 -6.43 -8.78 -26.67
CA PRO A 352 -7.32 -7.89 -27.40
C PRO A 352 -7.40 -8.34 -28.87
N PRO A 353 -8.58 -8.25 -29.50
CA PRO A 353 -8.73 -8.64 -30.90
C PRO A 353 -7.74 -7.84 -31.75
N ALA A 354 -7.15 -8.52 -32.74
CA ALA A 354 -6.16 -7.92 -33.61
C ALA A 354 -6.72 -6.63 -34.24
N LYS A 355 -6.02 -5.51 -34.01
CA LYS A 355 -6.40 -4.24 -34.61
C LYS A 355 -6.38 -4.40 -36.13
N GLN A 356 -7.54 -4.23 -36.76
CA GLN A 356 -7.60 -4.19 -38.22
C GLN A 356 -6.74 -3.02 -38.71
N LYS A 357 -6.01 -3.24 -39.81
CA LYS A 357 -5.22 -2.17 -40.43
C LYS A 357 -6.18 -1.08 -40.87
N LYS A 358 -6.19 0.06 -40.16
CA LYS A 358 -6.96 1.23 -40.57
C LYS A 358 -6.42 1.69 -41.92
N THR A 359 -7.28 1.69 -42.94
CA THR A 359 -6.92 2.23 -44.25
C THR A 359 -6.63 3.72 -44.08
N LEU A 360 -5.61 4.20 -44.78
CA LEU A 360 -5.37 5.62 -44.84
C LEU A 360 -6.62 6.32 -45.41
N PRO A 361 -6.99 7.50 -44.89
CA PRO A 361 -8.01 8.29 -45.54
C PRO A 361 -7.55 8.56 -46.99
N PRO A 362 -8.49 8.59 -47.96
CA PRO A 362 -8.16 8.89 -49.34
C PRO A 362 -7.43 10.25 -49.41
N PRO A 363 -6.37 10.38 -50.24
CA PRO A 363 -5.68 11.64 -50.47
C PRO A 363 -6.59 12.62 -51.22
N GLU A 364 -7.54 13.23 -50.51
CA GLU A 364 -8.40 14.29 -51.03
C GLU A 364 -7.81 15.65 -50.66
N ASP A 365 -7.49 16.45 -51.68
CA ASP A 365 -7.09 17.85 -51.51
C ASP A 365 -8.31 18.72 -51.17
N LYS A 366 -8.78 18.59 -49.92
CA LYS A 366 -9.89 19.42 -49.43
C LYS A 366 -9.43 20.87 -49.31
N PRO A 367 -10.25 21.85 -49.72
CA PRO A 367 -9.92 23.25 -49.54
C PRO A 367 -9.67 23.56 -48.06
N ARG A 368 -8.51 24.13 -47.75
CA ARG A 368 -8.12 24.42 -46.36
C ARG A 368 -9.03 25.49 -45.75
N ALA A 369 -9.53 25.23 -44.54
CA ALA A 369 -10.27 26.22 -43.77
C ALA A 369 -9.40 27.45 -43.43
N LYS A 370 -9.79 28.64 -43.91
CA LYS A 370 -9.12 29.92 -43.61
C LYS A 370 -9.62 30.48 -42.29
N ARG A 371 -9.00 30.08 -41.17
CA ARG A 371 -9.31 30.59 -39.83
C ARG A 371 -8.25 31.59 -39.31
N GLY A 372 -8.71 32.73 -38.80
CA GLY A 372 -7.89 33.88 -38.37
C GLY A 372 -7.85 34.17 -36.87
N GLY A 373 -8.44 33.34 -36.01
CA GLY A 373 -8.54 33.60 -34.57
C GLY A 373 -7.22 33.47 -33.78
N LYS A 374 -7.18 34.07 -32.58
CA LYS A 374 -6.01 34.06 -31.66
C LYS A 374 -5.49 32.64 -31.36
N ARG A 375 -6.39 31.68 -31.11
CA ARG A 375 -6.05 30.25 -30.90
C ARG A 375 -5.43 29.63 -32.16
N HIS A 376 -6.02 29.85 -33.33
CA HIS A 376 -5.46 29.36 -34.60
C HIS A 376 -4.12 30.01 -34.96
N ARG A 377 -3.92 31.29 -34.62
CA ARG A 377 -2.63 31.98 -34.78
C ARG A 377 -1.56 31.36 -33.88
N ARG A 378 -1.86 31.12 -32.60
CA ARG A 378 -0.95 30.41 -31.67
C ARG A 378 -0.60 29.01 -32.16
N ILE A 379 -1.56 28.25 -32.70
CA ILE A 379 -1.31 26.91 -33.28
C ILE A 379 -0.39 27.02 -34.51
N LYS A 380 -0.65 27.98 -35.41
CA LYS A 380 0.21 28.25 -36.58
C LYS A 380 1.62 28.68 -36.16
N GLU A 381 1.76 29.46 -35.10
CA GLU A 381 3.06 29.85 -34.53
C GLU A 381 3.79 28.68 -33.84
N LYS A 382 3.05 27.73 -33.25
CA LYS A 382 3.60 26.52 -32.64
C LYS A 382 4.24 25.60 -33.68
N TYR A 383 3.49 25.26 -34.74
CA TYR A 383 3.91 24.31 -35.78
C TYR A 383 4.62 24.95 -37.00
N GLY A 384 4.42 26.24 -37.23
CA GLY A 384 5.08 26.97 -38.31
C GLY A 384 6.55 27.25 -38.02
N GLN A 385 7.34 27.38 -39.08
CA GLN A 385 8.72 27.86 -38.98
C GLN A 385 8.71 29.26 -38.36
N THR A 386 9.57 29.45 -37.34
CA THR A 386 9.76 30.77 -36.74
C THR A 386 10.37 31.72 -37.77
N GLU A 387 10.11 33.02 -37.64
CA GLU A 387 10.73 34.03 -38.51
C GLU A 387 12.26 33.95 -38.50
N PHE A 388 12.83 33.62 -37.34
CA PHE A 388 14.27 33.36 -37.21
C PHE A 388 14.73 32.16 -38.06
N ARG A 389 13.99 31.04 -38.03
CA ARG A 389 14.32 29.87 -38.85
C ARG A 389 14.14 30.18 -40.34
N LYS A 390 13.16 31.01 -40.72
CA LYS A 390 12.99 31.47 -42.10
C LYS A 390 14.18 32.32 -42.56
N LEU A 391 14.75 33.15 -41.69
CA LEU A 391 15.95 33.94 -42.00
C LEU A 391 17.19 33.07 -42.16
N ILE A 392 17.38 32.08 -41.28
CA ILE A 392 18.45 31.08 -41.41
C ILE A 392 18.32 30.31 -42.73
N ASN A 393 17.10 30.00 -43.16
CA ASN A 393 16.85 29.29 -44.42
C ASN A 393 17.08 30.17 -45.67
N ARG A 394 17.34 31.48 -45.54
CA ARG A 394 17.70 32.34 -46.68
C ARG A 394 19.21 32.25 -46.91
N VAL A 395 19.64 31.93 -48.13
CA VAL A 395 21.06 31.92 -48.49
C VAL A 395 21.34 33.11 -49.41
N LYS A 396 22.47 33.81 -49.19
CA LYS A 396 22.93 34.86 -50.09
C LYS A 396 23.60 34.20 -51.29
N PHE A 397 23.16 34.56 -52.49
CA PHE A 397 23.77 34.06 -53.71
C PHE A 397 25.18 34.63 -53.89
N GLY A 398 26.15 33.77 -54.21
CA GLY A 398 27.55 34.17 -54.45
C GLY A 398 28.39 34.44 -53.20
N VAL A 399 27.89 34.12 -52.00
CA VAL A 399 28.64 34.20 -50.74
C VAL A 399 28.53 32.86 -50.04
N ASP A 400 29.67 32.26 -49.68
CA ASP A 400 29.67 31.00 -48.95
C ASP A 400 29.03 31.18 -47.57
N PRO A 401 28.11 30.27 -47.16
CA PRO A 401 27.47 30.36 -45.85
C PRO A 401 28.50 30.13 -44.75
N GLU A 402 28.34 30.83 -43.62
CA GLU A 402 29.18 30.55 -42.44
C GLU A 402 28.82 29.16 -41.89
N GLU A 403 29.83 28.29 -41.78
CA GLU A 403 29.71 26.97 -41.19
C GLU A 403 29.66 27.07 -39.66
N ASN A 404 28.82 26.26 -39.02
CA ASN A 404 28.91 26.09 -37.58
C ASN A 404 30.16 25.27 -37.26
N ILE A 405 31.05 25.82 -36.42
CA ILE A 405 32.33 25.21 -35.99
C ILE A 405 32.17 23.78 -35.41
N TYR A 406 30.96 23.40 -34.99
CA TYR A 406 30.67 22.09 -34.41
C TYR A 406 29.82 21.17 -35.30
N THR A 407 29.40 21.61 -36.49
CA THR A 407 28.55 20.78 -37.37
C THR A 407 28.80 21.17 -38.83
N GLU A 408 29.68 20.41 -39.48
CA GLU A 408 30.21 20.68 -40.84
C GLU A 408 29.13 20.69 -41.93
N ASP A 409 27.93 20.16 -41.67
CA ASP A 409 26.89 19.92 -42.69
C ASP A 409 25.68 20.89 -42.60
N TRP A 410 25.73 21.88 -41.69
CA TRP A 410 24.67 22.88 -41.51
C TRP A 410 25.18 24.29 -41.78
N GLY A 411 25.15 24.69 -43.05
CA GLY A 411 25.38 26.06 -43.47
C GLY A 411 24.31 26.99 -42.90
N LEU A 412 24.71 27.94 -42.05
CA LEU A 412 23.81 29.00 -41.62
C LEU A 412 23.66 29.98 -42.78
N GLY A 413 22.47 30.03 -43.38
CA GLY A 413 22.11 31.16 -44.25
C GLY A 413 22.06 32.48 -43.46
N VAL A 414 21.70 33.59 -44.11
CA VAL A 414 21.96 34.97 -43.70
C VAL A 414 21.76 35.25 -42.18
N PRO A 415 22.83 35.25 -41.36
CA PRO A 415 22.77 35.79 -40.00
C PRO A 415 23.14 37.29 -39.99
N PHE A 416 23.65 37.80 -41.11
CA PHE A 416 24.26 39.11 -41.30
C PHE A 416 23.56 39.88 -42.43
N PHE A 417 22.76 40.89 -42.09
CA PHE A 417 22.38 41.94 -43.03
C PHE A 417 23.48 43.01 -42.98
N GLU A 418 24.11 43.32 -44.12
CA GLU A 418 25.16 44.37 -44.23
C GLU A 418 26.32 44.29 -43.22
N GLY A 419 26.96 43.12 -43.07
CA GLY A 419 28.23 43.02 -42.32
C GLY A 419 28.14 43.28 -40.80
N LYS A 420 26.92 43.46 -40.24
CA LYS A 420 26.70 43.56 -38.79
C LYS A 420 26.00 42.29 -38.28
N PRO A 421 26.46 41.72 -37.15
CA PRO A 421 25.75 40.61 -36.54
C PRO A 421 24.38 41.13 -36.10
N MET A 422 23.30 40.59 -36.64
CA MET A 422 21.97 40.82 -36.07
C MET A 422 21.95 40.12 -34.71
N ALA A 423 22.39 40.82 -33.67
CA ALA A 423 22.14 40.44 -32.30
C ALA A 423 20.64 40.58 -32.04
N LEU A 424 19.86 39.60 -32.51
CA LEU A 424 18.41 39.55 -32.32
C LEU A 424 18.13 39.14 -30.87
N LYS A 425 18.43 40.05 -29.92
CA LYS A 425 18.13 39.92 -28.50
C LYS A 425 16.63 39.83 -28.22
N THR A 426 15.76 40.02 -29.21
CA THR A 426 14.30 40.09 -29.05
C THR A 426 13.55 38.82 -29.44
N ALA A 427 14.18 37.79 -30.02
CA ALA A 427 13.48 36.57 -30.44
C ALA A 427 13.87 35.29 -29.67
N LYS A 428 14.74 35.38 -28.64
CA LYS A 428 15.16 34.23 -27.84
C LYS A 428 14.17 33.79 -26.74
N VAL A 429 13.04 34.46 -26.54
CA VAL A 429 12.36 34.39 -25.22
C VAL A 429 11.14 33.48 -25.15
N SER A 430 10.50 33.07 -26.24
CA SER A 430 9.15 32.46 -26.12
C SER A 430 9.13 30.93 -26.03
N LYS A 431 9.78 30.19 -26.95
CA LYS A 431 9.63 28.71 -27.01
C LYS A 431 10.50 27.96 -25.98
N GLU A 432 11.71 28.44 -25.71
CA GLU A 432 12.64 27.81 -24.75
C GLU A 432 12.13 27.95 -23.31
N LYS A 433 11.56 29.12 -22.96
CA LYS A 433 10.89 29.33 -21.65
C LYS A 433 9.62 28.48 -21.50
N GLN A 434 8.86 28.25 -22.57
CA GLN A 434 7.67 27.39 -22.54
C GLN A 434 8.02 25.91 -22.38
N LEU A 435 9.05 25.41 -23.08
CA LEU A 435 9.54 24.03 -22.90
C LEU A 435 10.10 23.83 -21.49
N GLN A 436 10.89 24.79 -20.99
CA GLN A 436 11.39 24.79 -19.61
C GLN A 436 10.25 24.85 -18.59
N GLN A 437 9.16 25.58 -18.85
CA GLN A 437 7.96 25.59 -18.00
C GLN A 437 7.23 24.25 -18.01
N HIS A 438 7.05 23.59 -19.16
CA HIS A 438 6.44 22.27 -19.24
C HIS A 438 7.29 21.21 -18.52
N ILE A 439 8.62 21.24 -18.71
CA ILE A 439 9.55 20.36 -18.01
C ILE A 439 9.53 20.66 -16.49
N LYS A 440 9.48 21.93 -16.08
CA LYS A 440 9.35 22.31 -14.66
C LYS A 440 8.00 21.91 -14.05
N ALA A 441 6.91 21.97 -14.80
CA ALA A 441 5.59 21.51 -14.35
C ALA A 441 5.57 19.99 -14.18
N GLN A 442 6.10 19.24 -15.15
CA GLN A 442 6.25 17.78 -15.06
C GLN A 442 7.21 17.37 -13.94
N LYS A 443 8.31 18.10 -13.75
CA LYS A 443 9.26 17.89 -12.65
C LYS A 443 8.65 18.25 -11.30
N ARG A 444 7.87 19.33 -11.20
CA ARG A 444 7.08 19.70 -10.01
C ARG A 444 6.06 18.63 -9.63
N GLN A 445 5.38 18.05 -10.61
CA GLN A 445 4.43 16.96 -10.37
C GLN A 445 5.15 15.68 -9.89
N ARG A 446 6.35 15.40 -10.42
CA ARG A 446 7.20 14.30 -9.94
C ARG A 446 7.81 14.56 -8.55
N THR A 447 8.20 15.80 -8.24
CA THR A 447 8.71 16.15 -6.89
C THR A 447 7.60 16.26 -5.86
N ALA A 448 6.39 16.68 -6.24
CA ALA A 448 5.22 16.66 -5.35
C ALA A 448 4.77 15.22 -5.06
N ALA A 449 4.90 14.30 -6.04
CA ALA A 449 4.70 12.87 -5.82
C ALA A 449 5.84 12.23 -5.01
N ALA A 450 7.09 12.69 -5.15
CA ALA A 450 8.22 12.21 -4.36
C ALA A 450 8.18 12.72 -2.90
N ALA A 451 7.73 13.95 -2.67
CA ALA A 451 7.53 14.52 -1.32
C ALA A 451 6.36 13.88 -0.55
N GLY A 452 5.51 13.09 -1.23
CA GLY A 452 4.43 12.32 -0.60
C GLY A 452 4.81 10.87 -0.27
N ASN A 453 6.00 10.40 -0.66
CA ASN A 453 6.50 9.04 -0.41
C ASN A 453 7.53 8.99 0.73
N GLU A 454 7.44 9.94 1.63
CA GLU A 454 8.16 9.87 2.89
C GLU A 454 7.37 8.94 3.83
N SER A 455 8.04 7.88 4.30
CA SER A 455 7.54 6.99 5.36
C SER A 455 6.89 7.82 6.47
N GLY A 456 5.80 7.35 7.09
CA GLY A 456 5.11 8.06 8.19
C GLY A 456 5.95 8.39 9.44
N LEU A 457 7.26 8.13 9.40
CA LEU A 457 8.28 8.58 10.35
C LEU A 457 9.02 9.87 9.91
N SER A 458 8.80 10.38 8.71
CA SER A 458 9.52 11.54 8.17
C SER A 458 8.97 12.88 8.68
N SER A 459 7.81 12.88 9.32
CA SER A 459 7.26 14.08 9.96
C SER A 459 7.98 14.38 11.28
N SER A 460 9.30 14.61 11.31
CA SER A 460 9.95 15.02 12.59
C SER A 460 11.34 15.66 12.56
N LEU A 461 11.97 16.04 11.43
CA LEU A 461 13.32 16.63 11.56
C LEU A 461 13.71 17.50 10.36
N ALA A 462 13.46 18.80 10.46
CA ALA A 462 14.05 19.79 9.55
C ALA A 462 15.17 20.53 10.27
N PHE A 463 16.40 20.43 9.75
CA PHE A 463 17.52 21.26 10.20
C PHE A 463 17.43 22.63 9.53
N THR A 464 17.08 23.67 10.31
CA THR A 464 17.19 25.06 9.82
C THR A 464 18.45 25.71 10.37
N PRO A 465 19.17 26.52 9.58
CA PRO A 465 20.46 27.11 9.98
C PRO A 465 20.32 28.19 11.07
N VAL A 466 19.10 28.52 11.51
CA VAL A 466 18.86 29.61 12.47
C VAL A 466 18.38 29.10 13.83
N GLN A 467 17.68 27.96 13.91
CA GLN A 467 17.06 27.48 15.16
C GLN A 467 17.31 26.00 15.49
N GLY A 468 18.06 25.25 14.67
CA GLY A 468 18.39 23.84 14.96
C GLY A 468 17.32 22.85 14.48
N ILE A 469 17.19 21.73 15.20
CA ILE A 469 16.28 20.61 14.90
C ILE A 469 14.86 21.00 15.35
N GLU A 470 13.95 21.21 14.40
CA GLU A 470 12.53 21.41 14.70
C GLU A 470 11.64 20.40 13.97
N LEU A 471 10.61 19.91 14.66
CA LEU A 471 9.49 19.15 14.09
C LEU A 471 8.56 20.11 13.32
N ALA A 472 8.88 20.42 12.07
CA ALA A 472 8.01 21.24 11.24
C ALA A 472 6.99 20.37 10.48
N ASN A 473 5.71 20.58 10.75
CA ASN A 473 4.62 19.99 9.98
C ASN A 473 4.57 20.67 8.59
N PRO A 474 4.90 20.02 7.47
CA PRO A 474 5.04 20.67 6.16
C PRO A 474 3.73 21.29 5.64
N ASN A 475 2.58 20.84 6.19
CA ASN A 475 1.27 21.41 5.89
C ASN A 475 0.96 22.71 6.66
N ALA A 476 1.60 22.95 7.81
CA ALA A 476 1.38 24.15 8.62
C ALA A 476 2.09 25.39 8.05
N GLN A 477 3.10 25.21 7.19
CA GLN A 477 3.78 26.31 6.51
C GLN A 477 3.00 26.91 5.33
N ARG A 478 1.80 26.41 5.03
CA ARG A 478 0.86 27.16 4.19
C ARG A 478 0.35 28.34 5.01
N LYS A 479 1.12 29.44 5.02
CA LYS A 479 0.68 30.72 5.60
C LYS A 479 -0.72 31.01 5.06
N ALA A 480 -1.66 31.29 5.96
CA ALA A 480 -2.94 31.88 5.57
C ALA A 480 -2.65 33.12 4.70
N PRO A 481 -3.41 33.36 3.62
CA PRO A 481 -3.16 34.50 2.74
C PRO A 481 -3.20 35.79 3.56
N ASP A 482 -2.19 36.64 3.38
CA ASP A 482 -2.09 37.94 4.05
C ASP A 482 -3.36 38.76 3.77
N VAL A 483 -3.91 39.40 4.80
CA VAL A 483 -5.18 40.17 4.79
C VAL A 483 -5.17 41.34 3.79
N GLY A 484 -4.04 41.62 3.12
CA GLY A 484 -3.87 42.63 2.08
C GLY A 484 -3.94 42.16 0.63
N GLU A 485 -4.12 40.87 0.35
CA GLU A 485 -4.22 40.41 -1.05
C GLU A 485 -5.57 40.78 -1.68
N LYS A 486 -5.53 41.52 -2.79
CA LYS A 486 -6.72 41.92 -3.54
C LYS A 486 -7.42 40.68 -4.11
N TYR A 487 -8.75 40.70 -4.11
CA TYR A 487 -9.70 39.64 -4.49
C TYR A 487 -9.42 38.85 -5.79
N PHE A 488 -8.50 39.30 -6.65
CA PHE A 488 -8.13 38.66 -7.92
C PHE A 488 -6.65 38.22 -7.98
N SER A 489 -5.97 38.00 -6.85
CA SER A 489 -4.63 37.42 -6.85
C SER A 489 -4.69 35.93 -7.21
N ASN A 490 -3.69 35.43 -7.96
CA ASN A 490 -3.57 34.01 -8.31
C ASN A 490 -3.22 33.11 -7.09
N SER A 491 -3.08 33.68 -5.90
CA SER A 491 -2.69 33.04 -4.64
C SER A 491 -3.79 33.04 -3.57
N ALA A 492 -4.83 33.88 -3.70
CA ALA A 492 -5.92 33.94 -2.73
C ALA A 492 -6.98 32.86 -3.02
N GLY A 493 -7.25 32.00 -2.03
CA GLY A 493 -8.39 31.10 -2.04
C GLY A 493 -9.70 31.82 -1.67
N PHE A 494 -10.85 31.25 -2.03
CA PHE A 494 -12.17 31.81 -1.68
C PHE A 494 -12.41 31.74 -0.17
N VAL A 495 -12.73 32.87 0.45
CA VAL A 495 -13.06 32.98 1.88
C VAL A 495 -14.57 32.83 2.06
N ASN A 496 -14.99 31.95 2.97
CA ASN A 496 -16.39 31.80 3.36
C ASN A 496 -16.81 32.96 4.27
N LEU A 497 -17.80 33.77 3.87
CA LEU A 497 -18.20 35.01 4.53
C LEU A 497 -18.85 34.81 5.92
N SER A 498 -19.03 33.58 6.39
CA SER A 498 -19.68 33.26 7.66
C SER A 498 -18.75 33.28 8.88
N THR A 499 -17.43 33.41 8.70
CA THR A 499 -16.49 33.52 9.83
C THR A 499 -16.25 34.99 10.19
N PRO A 500 -16.62 35.45 11.40
CA PRO A 500 -16.32 36.81 11.83
C PRO A 500 -14.80 36.99 11.97
N LEU A 501 -14.25 37.98 11.27
CA LEU A 501 -12.86 38.40 11.42
C LEU A 501 -12.68 38.99 12.82
N GLY A 502 -11.89 38.31 13.66
CA GLY A 502 -11.48 38.82 14.97
C GLY A 502 -10.69 40.12 14.81
N LYS A 503 -10.98 41.10 15.66
CA LYS A 503 -10.24 42.36 15.76
C LYS A 503 -8.83 42.17 16.28
#